data_AF-A0A1Q3QSF2-F1
#
_entry.id   AF-A0A1Q3QSF2-F1
#
_cell.length_a   1.000
_cell.length_b   1.000
_cell.length_c   1.000
_cell.angle_alpha   90.00
_cell.angle_beta   90.00
_cell.angle_gamma   90.00
#
_symmetry.space_group_name_H-M   'P 1'
#
loop_
_entity.id
_entity.type
_entity.pdbx_description
1 polymer ?
#
loop_
_entity_poly.entity_id
_entity_poly.type
_entity_poly.pdbx_seq_one_letter_code
_entity_poly.pdbx_strand_id
1 'polypeptide(L)'
;MRRILFPLLLAVFALPLVAHADSIDDFVLTGNGDTVTFSLPATGSYTLHSHFDSFSPSGPGTINGVPATVTPTFYVQYFEIVPQAPALALNSTPTVNIPFLYGSIPFDWYEVPADYPVPQDLGTFYVTFVPGTYLLQTGTDFSQPFAPPLQFSLTISPETATATTPEPAPFVLLGTGLLGAIVTVRRRRLLHPSRFCARAC
;
A
#
# COMPACT_ATOMS: atom_id res chain seq x y z
N MET A 1 24.45 37.58 15.94
CA MET A 1 23.16 36.87 15.81
C MET A 1 23.06 35.87 14.65
N ARG A 2 23.82 36.01 13.53
CA ARG A 2 23.77 35.09 12.37
C ARG A 2 24.11 33.60 12.59
N ARG A 3 24.65 33.21 13.76
CA ARG A 3 25.15 31.84 14.01
C ARG A 3 24.09 30.85 14.53
N ILE A 4 22.90 31.33 14.88
CA ILE A 4 21.82 30.49 15.46
C ILE A 4 20.88 29.95 14.36
N LEU A 5 20.90 30.52 13.15
CA LEU A 5 20.01 30.12 12.05
C LEU A 5 20.34 28.73 11.49
N PHE A 6 21.61 28.32 11.50
CA PHE A 6 22.05 27.05 10.91
C PHE A 6 21.59 25.80 11.69
N PRO A 7 21.71 25.72 13.05
CA PRO A 7 21.21 24.57 13.79
C PRO A 7 19.68 24.47 13.77
N LEU A 8 18.96 25.60 13.67
CA LEU A 8 17.50 25.61 13.58
C LEU A 8 17.02 25.00 12.25
N LEU A 9 17.68 25.33 11.14
CA LEU A 9 17.35 24.77 9.82
C LEU A 9 17.60 23.26 9.76
N LEU A 10 18.62 22.77 10.46
CA LEU A 10 18.94 21.34 10.55
C LEU A 10 17.95 20.56 11.42
N ALA A 11 17.38 21.19 12.44
CA ALA A 11 16.33 20.59 13.26
C ALA A 11 15.03 20.36 12.45
N VAL A 12 14.74 21.20 11.44
CA VAL A 12 13.59 21.03 10.55
C VAL A 12 13.76 19.80 9.65
N PHE A 13 14.98 19.51 9.18
CA PHE A 13 15.25 18.27 8.41
C PHE A 13 15.33 17.01 9.26
N ALA A 14 15.43 17.14 10.58
CA ALA A 14 15.40 16.03 11.52
C ALA A 14 13.99 15.74 12.07
N LEU A 15 12.98 16.51 11.65
CA LEU A 15 11.60 16.13 11.91
C LEU A 15 11.36 14.80 11.20
N PRO A 16 10.90 13.75 11.91
CA PRO A 16 10.49 12.53 11.26
C PRO A 16 9.40 12.92 10.26
N LEU A 17 9.73 12.86 8.97
CA LEU A 17 8.71 12.76 7.96
C LEU A 17 8.03 11.43 8.28
N VAL A 18 6.87 11.52 8.93
CA VAL A 18 5.96 10.38 9.01
C VAL A 18 5.56 10.14 7.57
N ALA A 19 6.38 9.34 6.87
CA ALA A 19 5.91 8.64 5.71
C ALA A 19 4.80 7.75 6.26
N HIS A 20 3.57 8.22 6.13
CA HIS A 20 2.41 7.38 6.31
C HIS A 20 2.53 6.33 5.22
N ALA A 21 3.14 5.19 5.56
CA ALA A 21 2.93 3.99 4.80
C ALA A 21 1.41 3.79 4.77
N ASP A 22 0.86 3.59 3.58
CA ASP A 22 -0.54 3.22 3.45
C ASP A 22 -0.82 2.04 4.38
N SER A 23 -1.93 2.09 5.10
CA SER A 23 -2.35 0.92 5.89
C SER A 23 -2.46 -0.27 4.96
N ILE A 24 -2.03 -1.43 5.42
CA ILE A 24 -2.23 -2.70 4.73
C ILE A 24 -3.45 -3.34 5.37
N ASP A 25 -4.31 -3.97 4.57
CA ASP A 25 -5.40 -4.80 5.04
C ASP A 25 -5.06 -6.27 4.78
N ASP A 26 -5.40 -7.11 5.76
CA ASP A 26 -5.29 -8.56 5.69
C ASP A 26 -6.62 -9.17 5.24
N PHE A 27 -6.55 -10.01 4.21
CA PHE A 27 -7.67 -10.69 3.61
C PHE A 27 -7.57 -12.19 3.91
N VAL A 28 -8.66 -12.76 4.40
CA VAL A 28 -8.79 -14.19 4.67
C VAL A 28 -10.05 -14.69 3.99
N LEU A 29 -9.88 -15.43 2.89
CA LEU A 29 -10.97 -16.14 2.24
C LEU A 29 -11.00 -17.58 2.74
N THR A 30 -12.15 -18.03 3.23
CA THR A 30 -12.38 -19.42 3.63
C THR A 30 -13.60 -19.98 2.91
N GLY A 31 -13.52 -21.22 2.44
CA GLY A 31 -14.66 -21.90 1.81
C GLY A 31 -14.20 -23.11 1.01
N ASN A 32 -15.12 -24.06 0.80
CA ASN A 32 -14.83 -25.32 0.09
C ASN A 32 -13.64 -26.13 0.66
N GLY A 33 -13.33 -25.97 1.95
CA GLY A 33 -12.18 -26.61 2.60
C GLY A 33 -10.84 -25.90 2.37
N ASP A 34 -10.81 -24.83 1.59
CA ASP A 34 -9.64 -24.02 1.33
C ASP A 34 -9.61 -22.76 2.21
N THR A 35 -8.39 -22.31 2.54
CA THR A 35 -8.12 -21.03 3.19
C THR A 35 -7.06 -20.28 2.39
N VAL A 36 -7.40 -19.11 1.90
CA VAL A 36 -6.48 -18.22 1.19
C VAL A 36 -6.28 -16.96 2.02
N THR A 37 -5.03 -16.64 2.32
CA THR A 37 -4.67 -15.39 3.00
C THR A 37 -3.82 -14.54 2.08
N PHE A 38 -4.03 -13.22 2.08
CA PHE A 38 -3.19 -12.28 1.35
C PHE A 38 -3.34 -10.89 1.96
N SER A 39 -2.37 -10.02 1.72
CA SER A 39 -2.41 -8.65 2.23
C SER A 39 -2.29 -7.66 1.07
N LEU A 40 -3.10 -6.62 1.07
CA LEU A 40 -3.09 -5.56 0.06
C LEU A 40 -3.02 -4.20 0.75
N PRO A 41 -2.53 -3.15 0.06
CA PRO A 41 -2.76 -1.78 0.52
C PRO A 41 -4.27 -1.56 0.73
N ALA A 42 -4.62 -0.96 1.87
CA ALA A 42 -6.01 -0.66 2.22
C ALA A 42 -6.65 0.27 1.18
N THR A 43 -5.84 1.16 0.58
CA THR A 43 -6.24 2.02 -0.53
C THR A 43 -5.38 1.74 -1.75
N GLY A 44 -6.02 1.46 -2.89
CA GLY A 44 -5.36 1.29 -4.19
C GLY A 44 -5.90 2.28 -5.22
N SER A 45 -5.06 2.72 -6.16
CA SER A 45 -5.47 3.57 -7.29
C SER A 45 -5.57 2.75 -8.57
N TYR A 46 -6.70 2.88 -9.28
CA TYR A 46 -6.99 2.13 -10.50
C TYR A 46 -7.56 3.06 -11.57
N THR A 47 -7.10 2.91 -12.80
CA THR A 47 -7.70 3.61 -13.95
C THR A 47 -8.86 2.78 -14.47
N LEU A 48 -10.06 3.36 -14.49
CA LEU A 48 -11.22 2.71 -15.08
C LEU A 48 -11.41 3.17 -16.53
N HIS A 49 -11.46 2.23 -17.46
CA HIS A 49 -11.61 2.48 -18.90
C HIS A 49 -13.05 2.26 -19.39
N SER A 50 -13.92 1.68 -18.56
CA SER A 50 -15.29 1.37 -18.95
C SER A 50 -16.22 1.19 -17.75
N HIS A 51 -17.53 1.08 -18.01
CA HIS A 51 -18.56 0.82 -17.00
C HIS A 51 -18.46 -0.58 -16.39
N PHE A 52 -17.72 -1.48 -17.05
CA PHE A 52 -17.31 -2.76 -16.52
C PHE A 52 -15.80 -2.80 -16.52
N ASP A 53 -15.20 -2.74 -15.33
CA ASP A 53 -13.77 -2.89 -15.21
C ASP A 53 -13.42 -3.89 -14.13
N SER A 54 -12.17 -4.31 -14.15
CA SER A 54 -11.62 -5.17 -13.13
C SER A 54 -10.24 -4.69 -12.74
N PHE A 55 -9.92 -4.80 -11.46
CA PHE A 55 -8.57 -4.57 -11.00
C PHE A 55 -8.03 -5.81 -10.32
N SER A 56 -6.75 -6.09 -10.58
CA SER A 56 -6.09 -7.32 -10.13
C SER A 56 -4.83 -7.03 -9.33
N PRO A 57 -4.96 -6.56 -8.07
CA PRO A 57 -3.79 -6.34 -7.25
C PRO A 57 -3.15 -7.69 -6.94
N SER A 58 -1.83 -7.72 -6.81
CA SER A 58 -1.09 -8.93 -6.46
C SER A 58 -0.26 -8.69 -5.22
N GLY A 59 -0.22 -9.69 -4.35
CA GLY A 59 0.50 -9.60 -3.08
C GLY A 59 1.01 -10.96 -2.61
N PRO A 60 1.93 -10.95 -1.64
CA PRO A 60 2.31 -12.17 -0.93
C PRO A 60 1.10 -12.70 -0.15
N GLY A 61 0.99 -14.02 -0.06
CA GLY A 61 -0.10 -14.68 0.66
C GLY A 61 0.20 -16.14 0.95
N THR A 62 -0.82 -16.85 1.43
CA THR A 62 -0.77 -18.30 1.58
C THR A 62 -2.05 -18.96 1.06
N ILE A 63 -1.91 -20.21 0.64
CA ILE A 63 -3.01 -21.08 0.25
C ILE A 63 -2.87 -22.33 1.10
N ASN A 64 -3.84 -22.59 1.97
CA ASN A 64 -3.80 -23.69 2.93
C ASN A 64 -2.49 -23.72 3.73
N GLY A 65 -1.98 -22.53 4.10
CA GLY A 65 -0.72 -22.34 4.81
C GLY A 65 0.55 -22.45 3.96
N VAL A 66 0.44 -22.75 2.67
CA VAL A 66 1.58 -22.79 1.73
C VAL A 66 1.81 -21.39 1.14
N PRO A 67 3.01 -20.79 1.26
CA PRO A 67 3.31 -19.51 0.66
C PRO A 67 3.02 -19.46 -0.85
N ALA A 68 2.37 -18.40 -1.31
CA ALA A 68 1.96 -18.20 -2.69
C ALA A 68 1.93 -16.71 -3.05
N THR A 69 1.88 -16.42 -4.35
CA THR A 69 1.45 -15.10 -4.84
C THR A 69 -0.04 -15.18 -5.16
N VAL A 70 -0.83 -14.33 -4.51
CA VAL A 70 -2.28 -14.27 -4.70
C VAL A 70 -2.62 -13.02 -5.48
N THR A 71 -3.40 -13.19 -6.54
CA THR A 71 -3.85 -12.11 -7.42
C THR A 71 -5.38 -12.13 -7.49
N PRO A 72 -6.08 -11.58 -6.48
CA PRO A 72 -7.51 -11.34 -6.59
C PRO A 72 -7.80 -10.45 -7.79
N THR A 73 -8.90 -10.69 -8.47
CA THR A 73 -9.48 -9.82 -9.50
C THR A 73 -10.84 -9.38 -9.00
N PHE A 74 -10.98 -8.10 -8.67
CA PHE A 74 -12.23 -7.49 -8.26
C PHE A 74 -12.90 -6.89 -9.49
N TYR A 75 -14.16 -7.25 -9.74
CA TYR A 75 -14.98 -6.68 -10.79
C TYR A 75 -15.83 -5.57 -10.20
N VAL A 76 -15.67 -4.37 -10.78
CA VAL A 76 -16.49 -3.21 -10.46
C VAL A 76 -17.39 -2.95 -11.64
N GLN A 77 -18.70 -2.97 -11.38
CA GLN A 77 -19.69 -2.68 -12.39
C GLN A 77 -20.44 -1.40 -12.02
N TYR A 78 -20.19 -0.35 -12.80
CA TYR A 78 -20.86 0.92 -12.67
C TYR A 78 -22.08 0.94 -13.57
N PHE A 79 -23.26 0.71 -13.00
CA PHE A 79 -24.52 0.99 -13.66
C PHE A 79 -25.26 2.09 -12.91
N GLU A 80 -25.55 3.21 -13.59
CA GLU A 80 -26.34 4.32 -13.04
C GLU A 80 -27.74 3.93 -12.57
N ILE A 81 -28.24 2.74 -12.95
CA ILE A 81 -29.66 2.37 -12.76
C ILE A 81 -29.85 1.28 -11.69
N VAL A 82 -28.83 0.46 -11.38
CA VAL A 82 -28.89 -0.53 -10.29
C VAL A 82 -27.47 -0.77 -9.75
N PRO A 83 -27.19 -0.54 -8.45
CA PRO A 83 -25.93 -0.97 -7.86
C PRO A 83 -25.90 -2.51 -7.87
N GLN A 84 -25.19 -3.09 -8.84
CA GLN A 84 -24.88 -4.51 -8.79
C GLN A 84 -23.79 -4.75 -7.75
N ALA A 85 -23.93 -5.83 -6.98
CA ALA A 85 -22.91 -6.21 -6.02
C ALA A 85 -21.61 -6.51 -6.78
N PRO A 86 -20.45 -6.04 -6.30
CA PRO A 86 -19.17 -6.36 -6.91
C PRO A 86 -18.96 -7.88 -6.96
N ALA A 87 -18.18 -8.36 -7.94
CA ALA A 87 -17.79 -9.76 -8.00
C ALA A 87 -16.28 -9.88 -7.70
N LEU A 88 -15.88 -11.00 -7.12
CA LEU A 88 -14.49 -11.34 -6.82
C LEU A 88 -14.13 -12.64 -7.55
N ALA A 89 -13.17 -12.59 -8.46
CA ALA A 89 -12.46 -13.77 -8.92
C ALA A 89 -11.09 -13.85 -8.24
N LEU A 90 -10.57 -15.06 -8.07
CA LEU A 90 -9.23 -15.25 -7.49
C LEU A 90 -8.39 -16.06 -8.46
N ASN A 91 -7.30 -15.45 -8.91
CA ASN A 91 -6.25 -16.15 -9.63
C ASN A 91 -5.03 -16.27 -8.69
N SER A 92 -4.44 -17.46 -8.58
CA SER A 92 -3.29 -17.68 -7.70
C SER A 92 -2.20 -18.51 -8.36
N THR A 93 -0.97 -18.41 -7.84
CA THR A 93 0.16 -19.27 -8.24
C THR A 93 0.88 -19.80 -6.98
N PRO A 94 0.92 -21.14 -6.72
CA PRO A 94 0.34 -22.22 -7.50
C PRO A 94 -1.20 -22.11 -7.62
N THR A 95 -1.74 -22.62 -8.72
CA THR A 95 -3.13 -22.40 -9.11
C THR A 95 -4.06 -23.23 -8.23
N VAL A 96 -4.81 -22.57 -7.35
CA VAL A 96 -6.05 -23.11 -6.81
C VAL A 96 -7.17 -22.57 -7.69
N ASN A 97 -7.95 -23.48 -8.24
CA ASN A 97 -9.07 -23.13 -9.10
C ASN A 97 -10.25 -22.70 -8.22
N ILE A 98 -10.21 -21.46 -7.73
CA ILE A 98 -11.32 -20.87 -6.98
C ILE A 98 -12.34 -20.36 -8.01
N PRO A 99 -13.59 -20.85 -8.00
CA PRO A 99 -14.63 -20.37 -8.89
C PRO A 99 -14.92 -18.87 -8.68
N PHE A 100 -15.57 -18.23 -9.65
CA PHE A 100 -16.04 -16.85 -9.51
C PHE A 100 -16.96 -16.71 -8.30
N LEU A 101 -16.60 -15.80 -7.39
CA LEU A 101 -17.34 -15.51 -6.18
C LEU A 101 -18.12 -14.21 -6.35
N TYR A 102 -19.41 -14.25 -6.02
CA TYR A 102 -20.31 -13.11 -6.09
C TYR A 102 -20.77 -12.77 -4.68
N GLY A 103 -20.78 -11.49 -4.34
CA GLY A 103 -21.24 -11.02 -3.03
C GLY A 103 -21.00 -9.53 -2.84
N SER A 104 -21.68 -8.91 -1.88
CA SER A 104 -21.51 -7.48 -1.62
C SER A 104 -20.26 -7.24 -0.77
N ILE A 105 -19.18 -6.80 -1.42
CA ILE A 105 -17.97 -6.30 -0.75
C ILE A 105 -18.03 -4.76 -0.78
N PRO A 106 -18.37 -4.09 0.33
CA PRO A 106 -18.36 -2.64 0.37
C PRO A 106 -16.94 -2.10 0.26
N PHE A 107 -16.79 -1.05 -0.55
CA PHE A 107 -15.60 -0.25 -0.63
C PHE A 107 -16.00 1.22 -0.72
N ASP A 108 -15.23 2.08 -0.06
CA ASP A 108 -15.31 3.51 -0.27
C ASP A 108 -14.50 3.86 -1.51
N TRP A 109 -14.97 4.83 -2.29
CA TRP A 109 -14.23 5.30 -3.44
C TRP A 109 -14.35 6.81 -3.64
N TYR A 110 -13.32 7.37 -4.25
CA TYR A 110 -13.37 8.71 -4.80
C TYR A 110 -12.69 8.75 -6.16
N GLU A 111 -13.22 9.58 -7.05
CA GLU A 111 -12.71 9.78 -8.39
C GLU A 111 -11.85 11.04 -8.42
N VAL A 112 -10.69 10.92 -9.06
CA VAL A 112 -9.91 12.06 -9.51
C VAL A 112 -10.16 12.19 -11.02
N PRO A 113 -10.84 13.28 -11.45
CA PRO A 113 -11.11 13.52 -12.86
C PRO A 113 -9.80 13.48 -13.66
N ALA A 114 -9.82 12.85 -14.83
CA ALA A 114 -8.68 12.87 -15.71
C ALA A 114 -8.39 14.32 -16.17
N ASP A 115 -7.11 14.73 -16.12
CA ASP A 115 -6.66 16.04 -16.62
C ASP A 115 -6.91 16.22 -18.13
N TYR A 116 -7.22 15.14 -18.84
CA TYR A 116 -7.51 15.13 -20.28
C TYR A 116 -8.80 14.35 -20.57
N PRO A 117 -9.73 14.90 -21.38
CA PRO A 117 -10.93 14.19 -21.80
C PRO A 117 -10.58 13.20 -22.90
N VAL A 118 -10.09 12.01 -22.52
CA VAL A 118 -10.15 10.84 -23.41
C VAL A 118 -11.59 10.31 -23.29
N PRO A 119 -12.33 10.10 -24.40
CA PRO A 119 -13.75 9.72 -24.36
C PRO A 119 -14.09 8.40 -23.63
N GLN A 120 -13.09 7.68 -23.13
CA GLN A 120 -13.23 6.36 -22.51
C GLN A 120 -12.54 6.24 -21.14
N ASP A 121 -11.68 7.20 -20.74
CA ASP A 121 -11.10 7.17 -19.40
C ASP A 121 -12.05 7.87 -18.44
N LEU A 122 -12.58 7.09 -17.48
CA LEU A 122 -13.44 7.61 -16.42
C LEU A 122 -12.62 8.26 -15.28
N GLY A 123 -11.29 8.32 -15.40
CA GLY A 123 -10.40 8.88 -14.38
C GLY A 123 -9.68 7.84 -13.53
N THR A 124 -8.98 8.31 -12.50
CA THR A 124 -8.33 7.46 -11.50
C THR A 124 -9.24 7.33 -10.29
N PHE A 125 -9.55 6.10 -9.94
CA PHE A 125 -10.39 5.75 -8.80
C PHE A 125 -9.50 5.24 -7.68
N TYR A 126 -9.72 5.77 -6.49
CA TYR A 126 -9.11 5.25 -5.29
C TYR A 126 -10.13 4.39 -4.58
N VAL A 127 -9.80 3.13 -4.36
CA VAL A 127 -10.68 2.15 -3.74
C VAL A 127 -10.13 1.81 -2.37
N THR A 128 -10.95 2.00 -1.33
CA THR A 128 -10.63 1.63 0.05
C THR A 128 -11.56 0.53 0.51
N PHE A 129 -11.02 -0.64 0.86
CA PHE A 129 -11.84 -1.74 1.36
C PHE A 129 -12.35 -1.43 2.75
N VAL A 130 -13.62 -1.73 3.01
CA VAL A 130 -14.18 -1.63 4.36
C VAL A 130 -13.84 -2.92 5.12
N PRO A 131 -13.24 -2.83 6.32
CA PRO A 131 -13.04 -4.02 7.14
C PRO A 131 -14.34 -4.68 7.57
N GLY A 132 -14.36 -6.01 7.59
CA GLY A 132 -15.55 -6.78 7.95
C GLY A 132 -15.49 -8.23 7.45
N THR A 133 -16.57 -8.97 7.68
CA THR A 133 -16.74 -10.33 7.16
C THR A 133 -17.90 -10.35 6.16
N TYR A 134 -17.63 -10.83 4.96
CA TYR A 134 -18.55 -10.83 3.82
C TYR A 134 -18.78 -12.26 3.34
N LEU A 135 -20.05 -12.62 3.16
CA LEU A 135 -20.43 -13.89 2.57
C LEU A 135 -20.43 -13.76 1.05
N LEU A 136 -19.68 -14.64 0.41
CA LEU A 136 -19.60 -14.77 -1.04
C LEU A 136 -20.15 -16.14 -1.46
N GLN A 137 -20.67 -16.22 -2.67
CA GLN A 137 -21.21 -17.45 -3.22
C GLN A 137 -20.67 -17.68 -4.61
N THR A 138 -20.46 -18.93 -4.99
CA THR A 138 -20.14 -19.24 -6.38
C THR A 138 -21.33 -18.90 -7.25
N GLY A 139 -21.13 -18.02 -8.21
CA GLY A 139 -22.11 -17.81 -9.25
C GLY A 139 -21.91 -18.83 -10.32
N THR A 140 -23.00 -19.37 -10.84
CA THR A 140 -22.96 -19.92 -12.19
C THR A 140 -22.90 -18.72 -13.11
N ASP A 141 -21.86 -18.61 -13.93
CA ASP A 141 -22.00 -17.87 -15.19
C ASP A 141 -23.31 -18.34 -15.83
N PHE A 142 -24.06 -17.44 -16.48
CA PHE A 142 -25.43 -17.66 -16.99
C PHE A 142 -25.63 -18.91 -17.89
N SER A 143 -24.59 -19.73 -18.11
CA SER A 143 -24.51 -20.86 -19.03
C SER A 143 -24.25 -22.24 -18.40
N GLN A 144 -24.01 -22.40 -17.08
CA GLN A 144 -23.69 -23.72 -16.49
C GLN A 144 -24.78 -24.24 -15.52
N PRO A 145 -25.17 -25.54 -15.59
CA PRO A 145 -26.27 -26.09 -14.80
C PRO A 145 -25.91 -26.36 -13.32
N PHE A 146 -26.62 -25.66 -12.44
CA PHE A 146 -27.07 -26.02 -11.08
C PHE A 146 -26.26 -27.03 -10.23
N ALA A 147 -24.97 -26.77 -9.98
CA ALA A 147 -24.39 -27.20 -8.71
C ALA A 147 -24.94 -26.28 -7.59
N PRO A 148 -25.21 -26.79 -6.37
CA PRO A 148 -25.54 -25.91 -5.25
C PRO A 148 -24.40 -24.90 -5.06
N PRO A 149 -24.70 -23.60 -4.85
CA PRO A 149 -23.68 -22.58 -4.72
C PRO A 149 -22.81 -22.90 -3.50
N LEU A 150 -21.49 -22.93 -3.71
CA LEU A 150 -20.54 -23.05 -2.61
C LEU A 150 -20.48 -21.69 -1.90
N GLN A 151 -20.47 -21.73 -0.57
CA GLN A 151 -20.37 -20.54 0.26
C GLN A 151 -18.92 -20.31 0.68
N PHE A 152 -18.50 -19.06 0.57
CA PHE A 152 -17.21 -18.58 1.00
C PHE A 152 -17.40 -17.40 1.97
N SER A 153 -16.47 -17.24 2.90
CA SER A 153 -16.41 -16.11 3.83
C SER A 153 -15.11 -15.37 3.60
N LEU A 154 -15.21 -14.12 3.17
CA LEU A 154 -14.09 -13.19 3.05
C LEU A 154 -14.05 -12.31 4.30
N THR A 155 -12.97 -12.37 5.06
CA THR A 155 -12.72 -11.46 6.18
C THR A 155 -11.63 -10.48 5.80
N ILE A 156 -11.90 -9.19 5.95
CA ILE A 156 -10.98 -8.09 5.75
C ILE A 156 -10.74 -7.45 7.12
N SER A 157 -9.48 -7.40 7.54
CA SER A 157 -9.08 -6.75 8.79
C SER A 157 -7.96 -5.76 8.50
N PRO A 158 -7.90 -4.60 9.18
CA PRO A 158 -6.71 -3.78 9.12
C PRO A 158 -5.53 -4.63 9.59
N GLU A 159 -4.40 -4.59 8.89
CA GLU A 159 -3.16 -5.13 9.43
C GLU A 159 -2.99 -4.46 10.78
N THR A 160 -2.84 -5.27 11.83
CA THR A 160 -2.51 -4.74 13.14
C THR A 160 -1.16 -4.09 12.97
N ALA A 161 -1.15 -2.75 12.83
CA ALA A 161 0.05 -1.98 12.52
C ALA A 161 1.19 -2.54 13.37
N THR A 162 2.05 -3.34 12.73
CA THR A 162 3.11 -4.05 13.43
C THR A 162 4.14 -2.98 13.68
N ALA A 163 3.87 -2.12 14.67
CA ALA A 163 4.36 -0.75 14.76
C ALA A 163 5.77 -0.72 14.22
N THR A 164 5.90 -0.32 12.94
CA THR A 164 7.20 -0.14 12.33
C THR A 164 7.68 1.10 13.03
N THR A 165 8.32 0.87 14.17
CA THR A 165 9.03 1.89 14.92
C THR A 165 9.83 2.58 13.84
N PRO A 166 9.51 3.84 13.47
CA PRO A 166 10.09 4.45 12.29
C PRO A 166 11.58 4.33 12.50
N GLU A 167 12.25 3.51 11.68
CA GLU A 167 13.67 3.30 11.86
C GLU A 167 14.27 4.70 11.78
N PRO A 168 14.99 5.16 12.82
CA PRO A 168 15.58 6.48 12.79
C PRO A 168 16.42 6.54 11.55
N ALA A 169 15.96 7.30 10.55
CA ALA A 169 16.47 7.18 9.19
C ALA A 169 18.00 7.25 9.25
N PRO A 170 18.73 6.23 8.76
CA PRO A 170 20.18 6.18 8.87
C PRO A 170 20.83 7.44 8.28
N PHE A 171 20.15 8.11 7.34
CA PHE A 171 20.50 9.41 6.80
C PHE A 171 20.53 10.56 7.82
N VAL A 172 19.63 10.57 8.80
CA VAL A 172 19.64 11.58 9.89
C VAL A 172 20.85 11.34 10.80
N LEU A 173 21.16 10.07 11.12
CA LEU A 173 22.31 9.70 11.93
C LEU A 173 23.63 9.95 11.18
N LEU A 174 23.67 9.66 9.88
CA LEU A 174 24.79 9.96 8.99
C LEU A 174 25.00 11.47 8.85
N GLY A 175 23.92 12.22 8.63
CA GLY A 175 23.95 13.68 8.48
C GLY A 175 24.42 14.39 9.75
N THR A 176 23.90 14.01 10.91
CA THR A 176 24.34 14.55 12.20
C THR A 176 25.79 14.16 12.52
N GLY A 177 26.20 12.92 12.20
CA GLY A 177 27.58 12.45 12.32
C GLY A 177 28.57 13.25 11.47
N LEU A 178 28.24 13.49 10.19
CA LEU A 178 29.09 14.24 9.25
C LEU A 178 29.27 15.70 9.68
N LEU A 179 28.20 16.34 10.18
CA LEU A 179 28.27 17.70 10.71
C LEU A 179 29.12 17.79 11.97
N GLY A 180 29.01 16.82 12.88
CA GLY A 180 29.89 16.69 14.04
C GLY A 180 31.36 16.55 13.66
N ALA A 181 31.65 15.74 12.63
CA ALA A 181 33.01 15.56 12.09
C ALA A 181 33.58 16.87 11.49
N ILE A 182 32.78 17.62 10.72
CA ILE A 182 33.21 18.90 10.13
C ILE A 182 33.55 19.93 11.22
N VAL A 183 32.74 20.02 12.27
CA VAL A 183 32.95 20.95 13.39
C VAL A 183 34.24 20.61 14.16
N THR A 184 34.49 19.33 14.42
CA THR A 184 35.70 18.89 15.14
C THR A 184 36.98 19.11 14.32
N VAL A 185 36.96 18.84 13.01
CA VAL A 185 38.08 19.13 12.10
C VAL A 185 38.38 20.63 12.05
N ARG A 186 37.36 21.49 12.00
CA ARG A 186 37.53 22.95 11.96
C ARG A 186 38.10 23.51 13.27
N ARG A 187 37.71 22.97 14.43
CA ARG A 187 38.28 23.37 15.74
C ARG A 187 39.77 23.01 15.87
N ARG A 188 40.20 21.85 15.36
CA ARG A 188 41.62 21.45 15.40
C ARG A 188 42.54 22.38 14.60
N ARG A 189 42.09 22.92 13.46
CA ARG A 189 42.89 23.86 12.66
C ARG A 189 43.07 25.23 13.31
N LEU A 190 42.11 25.68 14.13
CA LEU A 190 42.19 26.96 14.83
C LEU A 190 43.07 26.92 16.09
N LEU A 191 43.24 25.73 16.68
CA LEU A 191 44.08 25.53 17.88
C LEU A 191 45.54 25.22 17.55
N HIS A 192 45.90 25.11 16.27
CA HIS A 192 47.29 25.09 15.81
C HIS A 192 47.63 26.48 15.23
N PRO A 193 47.97 27.49 16.05
CA PRO A 193 48.65 28.66 15.55
C PRO A 193 50.01 28.15 15.05
N SER A 194 50.17 28.15 13.73
CA SER A 194 51.49 28.07 13.13
C SER A 194 52.35 29.12 13.82
N ARG A 195 53.33 28.67 14.60
CA ARG A 195 54.44 29.50 15.06
C ARG A 195 55.15 29.96 13.78
N PHE A 196 54.67 31.05 13.20
CA PHE A 196 55.37 31.81 12.19
C PHE A 196 56.57 32.42 12.93
N CYS A 197 57.63 31.63 13.00
CA CYS A 197 58.93 32.07 13.47
C CYS A 197 59.44 33.05 12.40
N ALA A 198 59.15 34.34 12.61
CA ALA A 198 59.80 35.42 11.89
C ALA A 198 61.28 35.39 12.29
N ARG A 199 62.13 34.79 11.45
CA ARG A 199 63.57 35.03 11.51
C ARG A 199 63.85 36.24 10.64
N ALA A 200 63.84 37.40 11.28
CA ALA A 200 64.50 38.59 10.76
C ALA A 200 66.02 38.35 10.70
N CYS A 201 66.61 39.00 9.70
CA CYS A 201 68.02 39.23 9.38
C CYS A 201 69.10 38.76 10.36
#